data_AF-A0A7C4NVA0-F1
#
_entry.id   AF-A0A7C4NVA0-F1
#
_cell.length_a   1.000
_cell.length_b   1.000
_cell.length_c   1.000
_cell.angle_alpha   90.00
_cell.angle_beta   90.00
_cell.angle_gamma   90.00
#
_symmetry.space_group_name_H-M   'P 1'
#
loop_
_entity.id
_entity.type
_entity.pdbx_description
1 polymer ?
#
loop_
_entity_poly.entity_id
_entity_poly.type
_entity_poly.pdbx_seq_one_letter_code
_entity_poly.pdbx_strand_id
1 'polypeptide(L)'
;MYEKTALFQPKKEDSKSLFDFEDRLGEIKHFKTLVENTDAFLRHFNDQLDHYLSQRVGGGAASAAPPTPPSQLTPYIAIHPDTDCLGREADLKRLDDAMARPARAVVVWAMGGTGKTTLAKAWLQRVKDRYKHWAWIEIARQDDQTDRSSRLVDAIAWHPELAEHLGLRLEDVKEPEERFRRVMTALRRLDGPNLLVIDNAGDEVAHPSILAQLPLPPQWHVLLTSRSRLNGCDIVTLNQLKPEDAAKLFRRYYERNCTNAEVDALLQEVQYHTLTVELIAKTLREHFKRLSLSEMTDKLRRRQLADPDLQRRIAIHHSREEVEVYNHLLVTFQCTDLGEAERLLLARMAALPPGGAYSAEELEEWFKLEPAERRALHETLRALERKGWLNGSDDGLFSLHRMVQQAVLYQLRPGEAALQPLLEAFTQKIAFNVGTNFAQLFRWIPFGEHILDVLPEEERKRKAVSDLMNNLGIVLKEAGRYERARVLLEQALAVWLKTLGEEHPYVAMARKRLEALGGAD
;
A
#
# COMPACT_ATOMS: atom_id res chain seq x y z
N MET A 1 19.56 56.69 -30.41
CA MET A 1 20.00 55.32 -30.76
C MET A 1 19.44 54.38 -29.70
N TYR A 2 18.24 53.86 -29.92
CA TYR A 2 17.72 52.74 -29.14
C TYR A 2 17.91 51.50 -30.00
N GLU A 3 18.84 50.63 -29.60
CA GLU A 3 19.04 49.34 -30.25
C GLU A 3 17.79 48.49 -30.07
N LYS A 4 17.28 47.99 -31.20
CA LYS A 4 16.16 47.04 -31.28
C LYS A 4 16.52 45.81 -30.45
N THR A 5 15.88 45.66 -29.31
CA THR A 5 15.83 44.40 -28.56
C THR A 5 15.19 43.36 -29.47
N ALA A 6 15.95 42.36 -29.89
CA ALA A 6 15.47 41.27 -30.72
C ALA A 6 14.34 40.55 -29.97
N LEU A 7 13.11 40.67 -30.50
CA LEU A 7 11.97 39.86 -30.09
C LEU A 7 12.35 38.40 -30.24
N PHE A 8 12.38 37.69 -29.12
CA PHE A 8 12.54 36.24 -29.09
C PHE A 8 11.38 35.61 -29.87
N GLN A 9 11.67 35.10 -31.07
CA GLN A 9 10.73 34.30 -31.85
C GLN A 9 11.13 32.83 -31.68
N PRO A 10 10.35 32.01 -30.94
CA PRO A 10 10.67 30.60 -30.81
C PRO A 10 10.53 29.92 -32.17
N LYS A 11 11.55 29.17 -32.59
CA LYS A 11 11.48 28.35 -33.80
C LYS A 11 10.60 27.13 -33.52
N LYS A 12 9.93 26.65 -34.57
CA LYS A 12 8.93 25.57 -34.55
C LYS A 12 9.44 24.20 -34.06
N GLU A 13 10.73 24.09 -33.74
CA GLU A 13 11.44 22.87 -33.35
C GLU A 13 11.92 22.88 -31.88
N ASP A 14 11.69 23.97 -31.13
CA ASP A 14 12.25 24.18 -29.78
C ASP A 14 11.32 23.82 -28.60
N SER A 15 10.25 23.04 -28.80
CA SER A 15 9.43 22.53 -27.68
C SER A 15 9.04 21.07 -27.90
N LYS A 16 9.79 20.14 -27.31
CA LYS A 16 9.43 18.71 -27.32
C LYS A 16 8.49 18.33 -26.16
N SER A 17 8.35 19.15 -25.12
CA SER A 17 7.23 19.12 -24.17
C SER A 17 7.21 20.39 -23.32
N LEU A 18 6.08 20.69 -22.66
CA LEU A 18 5.94 21.81 -21.72
C LEU A 18 6.90 21.70 -20.52
N PHE A 19 7.28 20.47 -20.13
CA PHE A 19 8.22 20.18 -19.03
C PHE A 19 9.60 20.80 -19.28
N ASP A 20 10.07 20.81 -20.53
CA ASP A 20 11.36 21.36 -20.93
C ASP A 20 11.38 22.92 -20.87
N PHE A 21 10.19 23.53 -20.91
CA PHE A 21 10.02 24.98 -20.81
C PHE A 21 9.92 25.46 -19.36
N GLU A 22 9.30 24.67 -18.47
CA GLU A 22 9.18 24.97 -17.03
C GLU A 22 10.51 24.85 -16.28
N ASP A 23 11.32 23.82 -16.56
CA ASP A 23 12.68 23.70 -15.99
C ASP A 23 13.57 24.88 -16.36
N ARG A 24 13.44 25.39 -17.59
CA ARG A 24 14.17 26.57 -18.07
C ARG A 24 13.69 27.88 -17.46
N LEU A 25 12.41 27.98 -17.05
CA LEU A 25 11.88 29.15 -16.35
C LEU A 25 12.55 29.34 -14.98
N GLY A 26 12.96 28.25 -14.31
CA GLY A 26 13.71 28.28 -13.06
C GLY A 26 15.13 28.85 -13.16
N GLU A 27 15.74 28.80 -14.36
CA GLU A 27 17.11 29.27 -14.61
C GLU A 27 17.19 30.77 -14.92
N ILE A 28 16.05 31.42 -15.20
CA ILE A 28 16.01 32.85 -15.52
C ILE A 28 16.14 33.66 -14.22
N LYS A 29 17.36 34.11 -13.92
CA LYS A 29 17.72 34.91 -12.72
C LYS A 29 16.84 36.14 -12.45
N HIS A 30 16.10 36.65 -13.44
CA HIS A 30 15.20 37.80 -13.31
C HIS A 30 13.74 37.44 -12.96
N PHE A 31 13.37 36.15 -12.93
CA PHE A 31 12.01 35.72 -12.62
C PHE A 31 11.77 35.50 -11.12
N LYS A 32 12.84 35.34 -10.34
CA LYS A 32 12.81 35.07 -8.89
C LYS A 32 12.33 36.23 -8.02
N THR A 33 12.15 37.43 -8.56
CA THR A 33 11.90 38.66 -7.77
C THR A 33 10.43 39.07 -7.64
N LEU A 34 9.45 38.32 -8.18
CA LEU A 34 8.07 38.83 -8.27
C LEU A 34 6.94 37.85 -7.91
N VAL A 35 7.22 36.68 -7.33
CA VAL A 35 6.14 35.75 -6.97
C VAL A 35 6.34 35.18 -5.57
N GLU A 36 5.65 35.78 -4.60
CA GLU A 36 5.56 35.27 -3.22
C GLU A 36 4.67 34.01 -3.11
N ASN A 37 3.88 33.68 -4.16
CA ASN A 37 2.95 32.55 -4.16
C ASN A 37 2.88 31.88 -5.55
N THR A 38 3.69 30.84 -5.74
CA THR A 38 3.81 30.08 -6.99
C THR A 38 2.48 29.45 -7.42
N ASP A 39 1.65 28.99 -6.49
CA ASP A 39 0.33 28.40 -6.77
C ASP A 39 -0.67 29.43 -7.34
N ALA A 40 -0.60 30.68 -6.87
CA ALA A 40 -1.45 31.75 -7.40
C ALA A 40 -1.00 32.16 -8.81
N PHE A 41 0.31 32.20 -9.07
CA PHE A 41 0.87 32.51 -10.38
C PHE A 41 0.52 31.44 -11.42
N LEU A 42 0.74 30.16 -11.11
CA LEU A 42 0.43 29.06 -12.03
C LEU A 42 -1.07 29.02 -12.38
N ARG A 43 -1.94 29.32 -11.42
CA ARG A 43 -3.39 29.48 -11.66
C ARG A 43 -3.68 30.63 -12.62
N HIS A 44 -3.16 31.83 -12.33
CA HIS A 44 -3.37 32.99 -13.19
C HIS A 44 -2.84 32.78 -14.61
N PHE A 45 -1.67 32.15 -14.74
CA PHE A 45 -1.08 31.81 -16.03
C PHE A 45 -1.95 30.83 -16.81
N ASN A 46 -2.45 29.77 -16.17
CA ASN A 46 -3.36 28.82 -16.81
C ASN A 46 -4.69 29.47 -17.22
N ASP A 47 -5.24 30.38 -16.41
CA ASP A 47 -6.46 31.12 -16.75
C ASP A 47 -6.26 32.02 -17.99
N GLN A 48 -5.10 32.68 -18.09
CA GLN A 48 -4.73 33.49 -19.25
C GLN A 48 -4.48 32.63 -20.50
N LEU A 49 -3.85 31.48 -20.34
CA LEU A 49 -3.61 30.52 -21.43
C LEU A 49 -4.94 29.96 -21.97
N ASP A 50 -5.85 29.56 -21.09
CA ASP A 50 -7.19 29.06 -21.43
C ASP A 50 -8.02 30.16 -22.13
N HIS A 51 -7.93 31.41 -21.66
CA HIS A 51 -8.56 32.55 -22.32
C HIS A 51 -8.02 32.73 -23.75
N TYR A 52 -6.70 32.72 -23.92
CA TYR A 52 -6.04 32.87 -25.22
C TYR A 52 -6.39 31.73 -26.20
N LEU A 53 -6.43 30.48 -25.73
CA LEU A 53 -6.79 29.32 -26.55
C LEU A 53 -8.27 29.33 -26.94
N SER A 54 -9.16 29.77 -26.06
CA SER A 54 -10.60 29.87 -26.34
C SER A 54 -10.91 30.86 -27.47
N GLN A 55 -10.13 31.93 -27.61
CA GLN A 55 -10.26 32.90 -28.70
C GLN A 55 -9.81 32.34 -30.06
N ARG A 56 -8.94 31.32 -30.08
CA ARG A 56 -8.46 30.68 -31.33
C ARG A 56 -9.38 29.57 -31.86
N VAL A 57 -10.22 28.99 -31.01
CA VAL A 57 -11.19 27.94 -31.41
C VAL A 57 -12.51 28.53 -31.93
N GLY A 58 -12.74 29.84 -31.74
CA GLY A 58 -13.94 30.56 -32.17
C GLY A 58 -13.96 30.90 -33.67
N GLY A 59 -14.10 29.89 -34.53
CA GLY A 59 -14.23 30.07 -35.98
C GLY A 59 -15.11 29.00 -36.63
N GLY A 60 -16.40 28.95 -36.30
CA GLY A 60 -17.37 28.15 -37.06
C GLY A 60 -18.62 27.70 -36.31
N ALA A 61 -19.77 28.14 -36.83
CA ALA A 61 -21.14 27.67 -36.60
C ALA A 61 -21.82 28.01 -35.26
N ALA A 62 -22.86 28.84 -35.36
CA ALA A 62 -23.96 28.88 -34.41
C ALA A 62 -24.62 27.48 -34.37
N SER A 63 -24.52 26.81 -33.23
CA SER A 63 -25.19 25.56 -32.92
C SER A 63 -25.92 25.73 -31.60
N ALA A 64 -27.07 25.07 -31.46
CA ALA A 64 -27.96 25.09 -30.30
C ALA A 64 -27.21 25.13 -28.96
N ALA A 65 -27.80 25.81 -27.96
CA ALA A 65 -27.26 25.86 -26.61
C ALA A 65 -26.81 24.46 -26.18
N PRO A 66 -25.53 24.28 -25.78
CA PRO A 66 -25.03 22.96 -25.45
C PRO A 66 -25.95 22.34 -24.39
N PRO A 67 -26.27 21.04 -24.50
CA PRO A 67 -27.10 20.37 -23.52
C PRO A 67 -26.52 20.63 -22.13
N THR A 68 -27.36 21.02 -21.18
CA THR A 68 -26.92 21.24 -19.81
C THR A 68 -26.32 19.92 -19.31
N PRO A 69 -25.07 19.92 -18.81
CA PRO A 69 -24.44 18.68 -18.35
C PRO A 69 -25.31 17.98 -17.30
N PRO A 70 -25.38 16.64 -17.30
CA PRO A 70 -26.11 15.90 -16.29
C PRO A 70 -25.50 16.12 -14.89
N SER A 71 -26.27 15.80 -13.85
CA SER A 71 -25.75 15.84 -12.48
C SER A 71 -24.64 14.81 -12.26
N GLN A 72 -24.78 13.61 -12.83
CA GLN A 72 -23.73 12.59 -12.85
C GLN A 72 -22.97 12.67 -14.17
N LEU A 73 -21.69 13.05 -14.12
CA LEU A 73 -20.86 13.25 -15.32
C LEU A 73 -20.17 11.96 -15.80
N THR A 74 -20.01 10.96 -14.93
CA THR A 74 -19.34 9.69 -15.27
C THR A 74 -20.09 8.48 -14.70
N PRO A 75 -19.91 7.28 -15.27
CA PRO A 75 -20.48 6.05 -14.73
C PRO A 75 -20.03 5.80 -13.28
N TYR A 76 -20.93 5.24 -12.49
CA TYR A 76 -20.69 5.02 -11.07
C TYR A 76 -21.42 3.78 -10.58
N ILE A 77 -20.72 2.93 -9.84
CA ILE A 77 -21.30 1.75 -9.20
C ILE A 77 -21.77 2.15 -7.80
N ALA A 78 -23.09 2.27 -7.65
CA ALA A 78 -23.73 2.57 -6.38
C ALA A 78 -23.54 1.45 -5.36
N ILE A 79 -23.44 1.82 -4.08
CA ILE A 79 -23.41 0.91 -2.93
C ILE A 79 -24.46 1.36 -1.91
N HIS A 80 -24.82 0.48 -0.98
CA HIS A 80 -25.71 0.82 0.13
C HIS A 80 -24.89 1.15 1.38
N PRO A 81 -24.80 2.43 1.81
CA PRO A 81 -23.87 2.85 2.88
C PRO A 81 -23.98 2.03 4.16
N ASP A 82 -25.20 1.71 4.58
CA ASP A 82 -25.46 1.09 5.89
C ASP A 82 -25.20 -0.41 5.90
N THR A 83 -25.27 -1.06 4.73
CA THR A 83 -24.92 -2.49 4.63
C THR A 83 -23.47 -2.65 4.23
N ASP A 84 -22.97 -1.81 3.33
CA ASP A 84 -21.73 -2.04 2.60
C ASP A 84 -20.52 -1.33 3.20
N CYS A 85 -20.72 -0.35 4.08
CA CYS A 85 -19.68 0.39 4.78
C CYS A 85 -19.81 0.22 6.31
N LEU A 86 -19.93 -1.03 6.77
CA LEU A 86 -20.16 -1.37 8.19
C LEU A 86 -19.04 -0.87 9.12
N GLY A 87 -19.43 -0.27 10.25
CA GLY A 87 -18.51 0.12 11.32
C GLY A 87 -17.63 1.31 10.99
N ARG A 88 -18.01 2.09 9.98
CA ARG A 88 -17.26 3.23 9.45
C ARG A 88 -17.95 4.56 9.72
N GLU A 89 -18.92 4.63 10.62
CA GLU A 89 -19.71 5.84 10.90
C GLU A 89 -18.84 6.98 11.41
N ALA A 90 -17.86 6.68 12.28
CA ALA A 90 -16.89 7.66 12.75
C ALA A 90 -15.98 8.15 11.62
N ASP A 91 -15.61 7.26 10.68
CA ASP A 91 -14.77 7.59 9.52
C ASP A 91 -15.53 8.48 8.53
N LEU A 92 -16.79 8.15 8.26
CA LEU A 92 -17.70 8.95 7.43
C LEU A 92 -17.91 10.35 8.01
N LYS A 93 -18.06 10.46 9.33
CA LYS A 93 -18.16 11.76 10.00
C LYS A 93 -16.86 12.57 9.85
N ARG A 94 -15.70 11.96 10.08
CA ARG A 94 -14.40 12.63 9.89
C ARG A 94 -14.20 13.12 8.46
N LEU A 95 -14.65 12.34 7.47
CA LEU A 95 -14.64 12.75 6.06
C LEU A 95 -15.58 13.93 5.80
N ASP A 96 -16.82 13.89 6.29
CA ASP A 96 -17.78 14.99 6.13
C ASP A 96 -17.26 16.29 6.77
N ASP A 97 -16.68 16.20 7.98
CA ASP A 97 -16.07 17.33 8.68
C ASP A 97 -14.86 17.92 7.93
N ALA A 98 -14.08 17.08 7.23
CA ALA A 98 -12.96 17.53 6.42
C ALA A 98 -13.45 18.23 5.13
N MET A 99 -14.42 17.61 4.43
CA MET A 99 -15.00 18.15 3.21
C MET A 99 -15.78 19.46 3.42
N ALA A 100 -16.21 19.75 4.65
CA ALA A 100 -16.90 20.99 5.00
C ALA A 100 -15.95 22.20 5.17
N ARG A 101 -14.62 21.98 5.25
CA ARG A 101 -13.64 23.07 5.46
C ARG A 101 -13.35 23.82 4.16
N PRO A 102 -13.15 25.14 4.23
CA PRO A 102 -12.81 25.95 3.06
C PRO A 102 -11.33 25.81 2.69
N ALA A 103 -10.87 24.64 2.26
CA ALA A 103 -9.57 24.46 1.57
C ALA A 103 -9.39 23.05 0.97
N ARG A 104 -8.97 23.04 -0.30
CA ARG A 104 -8.27 21.99 -1.09
C ARG A 104 -8.91 20.59 -1.15
N ALA A 105 -8.27 19.75 -1.97
CA ALA A 105 -8.59 18.34 -2.11
C ALA A 105 -8.39 17.61 -0.79
N VAL A 106 -9.32 16.74 -0.45
CA VAL A 106 -9.23 15.83 0.70
C VAL A 106 -8.79 14.46 0.19
N VAL A 107 -7.81 13.84 0.85
CA VAL A 107 -7.36 12.49 0.56
C VAL A 107 -7.75 11.54 1.69
N VAL A 108 -8.49 10.48 1.34
CA VAL A 108 -8.69 9.31 2.19
C VAL A 108 -7.48 8.40 2.03
N TRP A 109 -6.65 8.34 3.07
CA TRP A 109 -5.40 7.57 3.08
C TRP A 109 -5.52 6.31 3.95
N ALA A 110 -5.02 5.19 3.44
CA ALA A 110 -5.00 3.89 4.11
C ALA A 110 -4.18 2.87 3.32
N MET A 111 -3.80 1.76 3.94
CA MET A 111 -3.29 0.58 3.23
C MET A 111 -4.30 0.06 2.20
N GLY A 112 -3.80 -0.65 1.17
CA GLY A 112 -4.66 -1.30 0.17
C GLY A 112 -5.62 -2.29 0.83
N GLY A 113 -6.90 -2.31 0.43
CA GLY A 113 -7.91 -3.22 1.00
C GLY A 113 -8.55 -2.80 2.34
N THR A 114 -8.21 -1.63 2.89
CA THR A 114 -8.83 -1.12 4.14
C THR A 114 -10.24 -0.52 3.95
N GLY A 115 -10.70 -0.37 2.69
CA GLY A 115 -12.05 0.11 2.37
C GLY A 115 -12.17 1.60 2.01
N LYS A 116 -11.10 2.24 1.53
CA LYS A 116 -11.11 3.66 1.12
C LYS A 116 -12.15 3.96 0.05
N THR A 117 -12.15 3.17 -1.03
CA THR A 117 -13.12 3.25 -2.12
C THR A 117 -14.54 3.09 -1.60
N THR A 118 -14.78 2.08 -0.76
CA THR A 118 -16.09 1.85 -0.12
C THR A 118 -16.54 3.03 0.75
N LEU A 119 -15.62 3.62 1.54
CA LEU A 119 -15.90 4.81 2.34
C LEU A 119 -16.27 6.01 1.46
N ALA A 120 -15.50 6.28 0.41
CA ALA A 120 -15.75 7.36 -0.52
C ALA A 120 -17.10 7.17 -1.26
N LYS A 121 -17.40 5.94 -1.70
CA LYS A 121 -18.70 5.59 -2.30
C LYS A 121 -19.87 5.78 -1.33
N ALA A 122 -19.71 5.35 -0.08
CA ALA A 122 -20.73 5.48 0.96
C ALA A 122 -20.98 6.95 1.32
N TRP A 123 -19.92 7.74 1.43
CA TRP A 123 -20.02 9.18 1.64
C TRP A 123 -20.71 9.86 0.46
N LEU A 124 -20.26 9.62 -0.79
CA LEU A 124 -20.85 10.16 -2.00
C LEU A 124 -22.35 9.87 -2.07
N GLN A 125 -22.79 8.64 -1.75
CA GLN A 125 -24.22 8.30 -1.74
C GLN A 125 -25.05 9.12 -0.76
N ARG A 126 -24.47 9.56 0.35
CA ARG A 126 -25.15 10.40 1.36
C ARG A 126 -25.18 11.88 0.99
N VAL A 127 -24.30 12.34 0.10
CA VAL A 127 -24.09 13.77 -0.15
C VAL A 127 -24.24 14.18 -1.61
N LYS A 128 -24.36 13.26 -2.57
CA LYS A 128 -24.42 13.55 -4.01
C LYS A 128 -25.49 14.59 -4.37
N ASP A 129 -26.63 14.56 -3.68
CA ASP A 129 -27.76 15.48 -3.92
C ASP A 129 -27.45 16.92 -3.47
N ARG A 130 -26.35 17.14 -2.73
CA ARG A 130 -25.85 18.48 -2.38
C ARG A 130 -25.08 19.13 -3.54
N TYR A 131 -24.68 18.35 -4.55
CA TYR A 131 -23.85 18.80 -5.67
C TYR A 131 -24.68 18.88 -6.95
N LYS A 132 -24.49 19.96 -7.70
CA LYS A 132 -25.13 20.16 -8.99
C LYS A 132 -24.56 19.16 -10.00
N HIS A 133 -23.23 19.06 -10.09
CA HIS A 133 -22.52 18.09 -10.91
C HIS A 133 -21.50 17.31 -10.08
N TRP A 134 -21.33 16.02 -10.37
CA TRP A 134 -20.29 15.20 -9.78
C TRP A 134 -19.73 14.17 -10.75
N ALA A 135 -18.47 13.83 -10.59
CA ALA A 135 -17.75 12.84 -11.38
C ALA A 135 -16.97 11.88 -10.48
N TRP A 136 -17.02 10.59 -10.80
CA TRP A 136 -16.15 9.56 -10.25
C TRP A 136 -15.17 9.09 -11.32
N ILE A 137 -13.88 9.27 -11.09
CA ILE A 137 -12.80 8.84 -11.97
C ILE A 137 -12.00 7.77 -11.25
N GLU A 138 -11.89 6.59 -11.84
CA GLU A 138 -11.04 5.52 -11.33
C GLU A 138 -9.74 5.48 -12.16
N ILE A 139 -8.59 5.55 -11.48
CA ILE A 139 -7.29 5.34 -12.13
C ILE A 139 -7.00 3.85 -12.14
N ALA A 140 -6.81 3.29 -13.34
CA ALA A 140 -6.53 1.87 -13.50
C ALA A 140 -5.15 1.51 -12.93
N ARG A 141 -5.00 0.27 -12.47
CA ARG A 141 -3.70 -0.24 -12.01
C ARG A 141 -2.83 -0.63 -13.22
N GLN A 142 -1.51 -0.43 -13.11
CA GLN A 142 -0.55 -0.65 -14.20
C GLN A 142 -0.53 -2.08 -14.77
N ASP A 143 -1.07 -3.07 -14.07
CA ASP A 143 -1.10 -4.47 -14.51
C ASP A 143 -2.07 -4.76 -15.66
N ASP A 144 -3.03 -3.87 -15.91
CA ASP A 144 -3.95 -4.04 -17.02
C ASP A 144 -3.21 -3.67 -18.31
N GLN A 145 -2.52 -4.66 -18.92
CA GLN A 145 -1.70 -4.49 -20.13
C GLN A 145 -2.48 -3.87 -21.32
N THR A 146 -3.81 -3.78 -21.20
CA THR A 146 -4.73 -3.19 -22.18
C THR A 146 -5.18 -1.76 -21.85
N ASP A 147 -5.00 -1.27 -20.62
CA ASP A 147 -5.56 0.01 -20.19
C ASP A 147 -4.51 1.13 -20.15
N ARG A 148 -4.76 2.21 -20.91
CA ARG A 148 -3.89 3.39 -20.96
C ARG A 148 -4.05 4.28 -19.72
N SER A 149 -5.00 3.97 -18.83
CA SER A 149 -5.50 4.84 -17.75
C SER A 149 -4.72 4.76 -16.43
N SER A 150 -3.44 4.37 -16.45
CA SER A 150 -2.61 4.21 -15.24
C SER A 150 -2.07 5.52 -14.64
N ARG A 151 -2.39 6.66 -15.27
CA ARG A 151 -2.09 8.01 -14.80
C ARG A 151 -3.35 8.84 -14.80
N LEU A 152 -3.48 9.78 -13.86
CA LEU A 152 -4.63 10.69 -13.77
C LEU A 152 -4.93 11.41 -15.09
N VAL A 153 -3.87 11.90 -15.77
CA VAL A 153 -3.99 12.60 -17.06
C VAL A 153 -4.65 11.71 -18.09
N ASP A 154 -4.19 10.46 -18.21
CA ASP A 154 -4.73 9.49 -19.16
C ASP A 154 -6.17 9.08 -18.81
N ALA A 155 -6.44 8.79 -17.53
CA ALA A 155 -7.76 8.38 -17.05
C ALA A 155 -8.85 9.43 -17.36
N ILE A 156 -8.52 10.72 -17.24
CA ILE A 156 -9.46 11.81 -17.55
C ILE A 156 -9.49 12.12 -19.05
N ALA A 157 -8.33 12.15 -19.71
CA ALA A 157 -8.21 12.47 -21.13
C ALA A 157 -9.03 11.52 -22.02
N TRP A 158 -9.06 10.24 -21.64
CA TRP A 158 -9.69 9.16 -22.40
C TRP A 158 -11.00 8.65 -21.79
N HIS A 159 -11.54 9.35 -20.78
CA HIS A 159 -12.80 8.94 -20.15
C HIS A 159 -13.95 9.02 -21.18
N PRO A 160 -14.67 7.90 -21.46
CA PRO A 160 -15.58 7.82 -22.60
C PRO A 160 -16.75 8.80 -22.51
N GLU A 161 -17.45 8.84 -21.37
CA GLU A 161 -18.68 9.63 -21.22
C GLU A 161 -18.43 11.07 -20.75
N LEU A 162 -17.28 11.36 -20.13
CA LEU A 162 -17.02 12.67 -19.52
C LEU A 162 -16.94 13.77 -20.59
N ALA A 163 -16.21 13.52 -21.67
CA ALA A 163 -16.08 14.48 -22.77
C ALA A 163 -17.43 14.74 -23.45
N GLU A 164 -18.23 13.69 -23.65
CA GLU A 164 -19.57 13.78 -24.23
C GLU A 164 -20.52 14.62 -23.37
N HIS A 165 -20.58 14.32 -22.06
CA HIS A 165 -21.43 15.06 -21.11
C HIS A 165 -21.02 16.52 -20.92
N LEU A 166 -19.75 16.86 -21.20
CA LEU A 166 -19.24 18.23 -21.21
C LEU A 166 -19.38 18.91 -22.58
N GLY A 167 -19.89 18.21 -23.60
CA GLY A 167 -20.05 18.73 -24.96
C GLY A 167 -18.72 19.01 -25.67
N LEU A 168 -17.65 18.30 -25.31
CA LEU A 168 -16.32 18.48 -25.88
C LEU A 168 -16.10 17.58 -27.09
N ARG A 169 -15.57 18.17 -28.17
CA ARG A 169 -15.09 17.44 -29.35
C ARG A 169 -13.58 17.20 -29.21
N LEU A 170 -13.20 15.95 -28.96
CA LEU A 170 -11.82 15.54 -28.71
C LEU A 170 -11.33 14.50 -29.73
N GLU A 171 -12.10 14.17 -30.75
CA GLU A 171 -11.79 13.10 -31.72
C GLU A 171 -10.46 13.34 -32.45
N ASP A 172 -10.16 14.61 -32.76
CA ASP A 172 -8.94 15.03 -33.46
C ASP A 172 -7.74 15.25 -32.53
N VAL A 173 -7.94 15.21 -31.21
CA VAL A 173 -6.88 15.49 -30.23
C VAL A 173 -6.24 14.18 -29.80
N LYS A 174 -4.97 13.99 -30.18
CA LYS A 174 -4.22 12.76 -29.90
C LYS A 174 -3.40 12.85 -28.62
N GLU A 175 -2.99 14.06 -28.23
CA GLU A 175 -2.17 14.29 -27.05
C GLU A 175 -3.02 14.22 -25.76
N PRO A 176 -2.69 13.34 -24.80
CA PRO A 176 -3.47 13.19 -23.58
C PRO A 176 -3.45 14.45 -22.72
N GLU A 177 -2.35 15.19 -22.68
CA GLU A 177 -2.25 16.45 -21.93
C GLU A 177 -3.18 17.54 -22.48
N GLU A 178 -3.36 17.59 -23.80
CA GLU A 178 -4.29 18.52 -24.45
C GLU A 178 -5.74 18.15 -24.13
N ARG A 179 -6.09 16.86 -24.23
CA ARG A 179 -7.43 16.37 -23.86
C ARG A 179 -7.73 16.66 -22.39
N PHE A 180 -6.80 16.32 -21.50
CA PHE A 180 -6.90 16.59 -20.07
C PHE A 180 -7.17 18.06 -19.78
N ARG A 181 -6.38 18.96 -20.38
CA ARG A 181 -6.56 20.41 -20.18
C ARG A 181 -7.94 20.88 -20.64
N ARG A 182 -8.40 20.46 -21.82
CA ARG A 182 -9.74 20.81 -22.33
C ARG A 182 -10.85 20.34 -21.40
N VAL A 183 -10.74 19.12 -20.87
CA VAL A 183 -11.69 18.60 -19.88
C VAL A 183 -11.65 19.42 -18.59
N MET A 184 -10.46 19.73 -18.05
CA MET A 184 -10.30 20.58 -16.86
C MET A 184 -10.91 21.97 -17.06
N THR A 185 -10.63 22.62 -18.20
CA THR A 185 -11.19 23.93 -18.53
C THR A 185 -12.72 23.88 -18.60
N ALA A 186 -13.30 22.81 -19.15
CA ALA A 186 -14.75 22.63 -19.20
C ALA A 186 -15.35 22.43 -17.80
N LEU A 187 -14.74 21.61 -16.95
CA LEU A 187 -15.18 21.40 -15.57
C LEU A 187 -15.15 22.70 -14.74
N ARG A 188 -14.09 23.52 -14.89
CA ARG A 188 -13.98 24.82 -14.19
C ARG A 188 -15.04 25.84 -14.60
N ARG A 189 -15.68 25.67 -15.77
CA ARG A 189 -16.76 26.54 -16.24
C ARG A 189 -18.15 26.14 -15.73
N LEU A 190 -18.28 24.98 -15.08
CA LEU A 190 -19.56 24.55 -14.53
C LEU A 190 -19.88 25.33 -13.26
N ASP A 191 -21.06 25.96 -13.25
CA ASP A 191 -21.57 26.69 -12.09
C ASP A 191 -22.06 25.78 -10.98
N GLY A 192 -22.04 26.28 -9.74
CA GLY A 192 -22.65 25.63 -8.57
C GLY A 192 -21.67 24.73 -7.81
N PRO A 193 -22.10 24.15 -6.67
CA PRO A 193 -21.26 23.22 -5.93
C PRO A 193 -21.12 21.92 -6.73
N ASN A 194 -19.90 21.57 -7.09
CA ASN A 194 -19.56 20.40 -7.87
C ASN A 194 -18.56 19.50 -7.11
N LEU A 195 -18.49 18.23 -7.45
CA LEU A 195 -17.62 17.25 -6.80
C LEU A 195 -16.84 16.41 -7.80
N LEU A 196 -15.52 16.36 -7.64
CA LEU A 196 -14.67 15.42 -8.37
C LEU A 196 -14.11 14.38 -7.40
N VAL A 197 -14.43 13.11 -7.62
CA VAL A 197 -13.84 11.99 -6.89
C VAL A 197 -12.83 11.28 -7.78
N ILE A 198 -11.59 11.13 -7.31
CA ILE A 198 -10.53 10.38 -7.98
C ILE A 198 -10.16 9.18 -7.10
N ASP A 199 -10.52 7.99 -7.55
CA ASP A 199 -10.22 6.72 -6.89
C ASP A 199 -8.88 6.16 -7.36
N ASN A 200 -8.11 5.58 -6.43
CA ASN A 200 -6.76 5.05 -6.69
C ASN A 200 -5.74 6.09 -7.18
N ALA A 201 -5.79 7.30 -6.64
CA ALA A 201 -4.81 8.36 -6.91
C ALA A 201 -3.39 7.93 -6.53
N GLY A 202 -2.43 8.06 -7.45
CA GLY A 202 -1.00 7.86 -7.18
C GLY A 202 -0.31 9.15 -6.70
N ASP A 203 1.00 9.03 -6.43
CA ASP A 203 1.83 10.14 -5.93
C ASP A 203 1.89 11.32 -6.91
N GLU A 204 1.70 11.06 -8.20
CA GLU A 204 1.72 12.06 -9.27
C GLU A 204 0.65 13.15 -9.08
N VAL A 205 -0.47 12.81 -8.43
CA VAL A 205 -1.56 13.76 -8.16
C VAL A 205 -1.13 14.84 -7.17
N ALA A 206 -0.21 14.52 -6.25
CA ALA A 206 0.34 15.48 -5.29
C ALA A 206 1.33 16.47 -5.93
N HIS A 207 1.74 16.26 -7.19
CA HIS A 207 2.63 17.19 -7.87
C HIS A 207 1.93 18.56 -8.03
N PRO A 208 2.56 19.69 -7.64
CA PRO A 208 1.92 21.02 -7.66
C PRO A 208 1.29 21.39 -9.00
N SER A 209 1.92 21.03 -10.12
CA SER A 209 1.40 21.33 -11.47
C SER A 209 0.12 20.55 -11.82
N ILE A 210 -0.05 19.32 -11.30
CA ILE A 210 -1.26 18.52 -11.51
C ILE A 210 -2.35 19.00 -10.56
N LEU A 211 -2.03 19.19 -9.28
CA LEU A 211 -2.97 19.67 -8.27
C LEU A 211 -3.56 21.04 -8.63
N ALA A 212 -2.75 21.94 -9.20
CA ALA A 212 -3.19 23.26 -9.65
C ALA A 212 -4.10 23.22 -10.88
N GLN A 213 -4.12 22.11 -11.63
CA GLN A 213 -4.99 21.94 -12.80
C GLN A 213 -6.36 21.34 -12.45
N LEU A 214 -6.50 20.68 -11.29
CA LEU A 214 -7.80 20.18 -10.84
C LEU A 214 -8.80 21.32 -10.63
N PRO A 215 -10.11 21.07 -10.80
CA PRO A 215 -11.11 22.07 -10.48
C PRO A 215 -11.18 22.21 -8.95
N LEU A 216 -10.83 23.38 -8.43
CA LEU A 216 -10.67 23.64 -6.99
C LEU A 216 -11.78 24.57 -6.45
N PRO A 217 -11.88 24.74 -5.11
CA PRO A 217 -12.84 25.66 -4.50
C PRO A 217 -12.79 27.08 -5.09
N PRO A 218 -13.91 27.84 -5.10
CA PRO A 218 -15.12 27.62 -4.29
C PRO A 218 -16.20 26.76 -4.96
N GLN A 219 -16.11 26.52 -6.27
CA GLN A 219 -17.17 25.81 -7.00
C GLN A 219 -17.00 24.29 -6.93
N TRP A 220 -15.78 23.80 -6.68
CA TRP A 220 -15.48 22.38 -6.68
C TRP A 220 -14.90 21.90 -5.36
N HIS A 221 -15.40 20.74 -4.94
CA HIS A 221 -14.75 19.89 -3.95
C HIS A 221 -14.05 18.74 -4.66
N VAL A 222 -12.89 18.33 -4.14
CA VAL A 222 -12.10 17.22 -4.69
C VAL A 222 -11.85 16.19 -3.59
N LEU A 223 -12.26 14.95 -3.85
CA LEU A 223 -12.02 13.81 -2.97
C LEU A 223 -11.08 12.81 -3.67
N LEU A 224 -9.99 12.44 -3.02
CA LEU A 224 -9.01 11.49 -3.50
C LEU A 224 -9.05 10.25 -2.61
N THR A 225 -8.92 9.06 -3.17
CA THR A 225 -8.51 7.88 -2.39
C THR A 225 -7.10 7.48 -2.81
N SER A 226 -6.23 7.18 -1.84
CA SER A 226 -4.84 6.80 -2.15
C SER A 226 -4.25 5.82 -1.14
N ARG A 227 -3.31 5.00 -1.59
CA ARG A 227 -2.43 4.22 -0.72
C ARG A 227 -1.29 5.08 -0.16
N SER A 228 -1.01 6.20 -0.81
CA SER A 228 0.07 7.10 -0.44
C SER A 228 -0.43 8.34 0.27
N ARG A 229 0.41 8.92 1.13
CA ARG A 229 0.14 10.23 1.71
C ARG A 229 0.44 11.31 0.69
N LEU A 230 -0.61 11.95 0.17
CA LEU A 230 -0.49 13.01 -0.83
C LEU A 230 -0.31 14.37 -0.15
N ASN A 231 0.90 14.93 -0.27
CA ASN A 231 1.21 16.24 0.29
C ASN A 231 0.37 17.35 -0.38
N GLY A 232 0.05 18.41 0.36
CA GLY A 232 -0.73 19.54 -0.15
C GLY A 232 -2.25 19.33 -0.15
N CYS A 233 -2.72 18.18 0.34
CA CYS A 233 -4.12 17.81 0.54
C CYS A 233 -4.44 17.62 2.03
N ASP A 234 -5.71 17.80 2.40
CA ASP A 234 -6.18 17.46 3.75
C ASP A 234 -6.31 15.94 3.90
N ILE A 235 -5.70 15.35 4.92
CA ILE A 235 -5.60 13.89 5.05
C ILE A 235 -6.64 13.35 6.03
N VAL A 236 -7.50 12.45 5.56
CA VAL A 236 -8.38 11.62 6.39
C VAL A 236 -7.79 10.20 6.45
N THR A 237 -7.24 9.84 7.60
CA THR A 237 -6.64 8.51 7.80
C THR A 237 -7.71 7.48 8.15
N LEU A 238 -7.78 6.42 7.34
CA LEU A 238 -8.64 5.27 7.57
C LEU A 238 -7.85 4.16 8.26
N ASN A 239 -8.29 3.79 9.46
CA ASN A 239 -7.66 2.74 10.26
C ASN A 239 -8.30 1.37 10.00
N GLN A 240 -7.73 0.32 10.60
CA GLN A 240 -8.38 -0.98 10.66
C GLN A 240 -9.75 -0.91 11.33
N LEU A 241 -10.63 -1.87 11.00
CA LEU A 241 -11.91 -1.99 11.69
C LEU A 241 -11.68 -2.32 13.17
N LYS A 242 -12.58 -1.82 14.02
CA LYS A 242 -12.63 -2.28 15.41
C LYS A 242 -12.96 -3.78 15.44
N PRO A 243 -12.49 -4.54 16.43
CA PRO A 243 -12.75 -5.98 16.52
C PRO A 243 -14.23 -6.35 16.38
N GLU A 244 -15.12 -5.59 17.04
CA GLU A 244 -16.57 -5.79 16.97
C GLU A 244 -17.13 -5.62 15.55
N ASP A 245 -16.66 -4.61 14.82
CA ASP A 245 -17.14 -4.28 13.48
C ASP A 245 -16.56 -5.23 12.43
N ALA A 246 -15.31 -5.67 12.60
CA ALA A 246 -14.73 -6.75 11.80
C ALA A 246 -15.51 -8.07 11.99
N ALA A 247 -15.93 -8.38 13.23
CA ALA A 247 -16.75 -9.55 13.51
C ALA A 247 -18.16 -9.44 12.92
N LYS A 248 -18.77 -8.24 12.91
CA LYS A 248 -20.04 -8.00 12.20
C LYS A 248 -19.88 -8.23 10.69
N LEU A 249 -18.82 -7.68 10.09
CA LEU A 249 -18.52 -7.87 8.66
C LEU A 249 -18.30 -9.34 8.32
N PHE A 250 -17.54 -10.07 9.14
CA PHE A 250 -17.32 -11.51 8.95
C PHE A 250 -18.63 -12.30 8.97
N ARG A 251 -19.46 -12.08 10.00
CA ARG A 251 -20.75 -12.77 10.17
C ARG A 251 -21.78 -12.41 9.10
N ARG A 252 -21.62 -11.30 8.37
CA ARG A 252 -22.46 -10.97 7.21
C ARG A 252 -22.36 -12.03 6.11
N TYR A 253 -21.18 -12.62 5.92
CA TYR A 253 -20.95 -13.60 4.87
C TYR A 253 -20.79 -15.03 5.42
N TYR A 254 -20.51 -15.19 6.71
CA TYR A 254 -20.36 -16.50 7.35
C TYR A 254 -21.50 -16.78 8.34
N GLU A 255 -22.48 -17.56 7.89
CA GLU A 255 -23.73 -17.85 8.63
C GLU A 255 -23.67 -19.10 9.52
N ARG A 256 -22.52 -19.79 9.60
CA ARG A 256 -22.39 -21.02 10.39
C ARG A 256 -22.24 -20.71 11.88
N ASN A 257 -22.74 -21.62 12.72
CA ASN A 257 -22.50 -21.58 14.15
C ASN A 257 -20.99 -21.65 14.42
N CYS A 258 -20.47 -20.60 15.05
CA CYS A 258 -19.11 -20.48 15.51
C CYS A 258 -19.14 -19.71 16.84
N THR A 259 -18.14 -19.98 17.68
CA THR A 259 -17.95 -19.23 18.91
C THR A 259 -17.31 -17.87 18.61
N ASN A 260 -17.52 -16.89 19.48
CA ASN A 260 -16.83 -15.60 19.37
C ASN A 260 -15.30 -15.79 19.41
N ALA A 261 -14.80 -16.72 20.22
CA ALA A 261 -13.38 -17.02 20.33
C ALA A 261 -12.76 -17.51 19.00
N GLU A 262 -13.47 -18.36 18.24
CA GLU A 262 -12.96 -18.82 16.93
C GLU A 262 -12.93 -17.68 15.91
N VAL A 263 -13.94 -16.81 15.91
CA VAL A 263 -13.97 -15.63 15.03
C VAL A 263 -12.85 -14.66 15.43
N ASP A 264 -12.69 -14.37 16.71
CA ASP A 264 -11.66 -13.47 17.22
C ASP A 264 -10.26 -13.98 16.89
N ALA A 265 -10.02 -15.29 17.03
CA ALA A 265 -8.75 -15.90 16.63
C ALA A 265 -8.45 -15.64 15.15
N LEU A 266 -9.39 -15.92 14.25
CA LEU A 266 -9.21 -15.68 12.82
C LEU A 266 -8.97 -14.19 12.51
N LEU A 267 -9.77 -13.30 13.10
CA LEU A 267 -9.67 -11.86 12.87
C LEU A 267 -8.34 -11.27 13.35
N GLN A 268 -7.80 -11.81 14.45
CA GLN A 268 -6.44 -11.49 14.92
C GLN A 268 -5.37 -11.95 13.93
N GLU A 269 -5.51 -13.13 13.31
CA GLU A 269 -4.56 -13.61 12.30
C GLU A 269 -4.46 -12.67 11.09
N VAL A 270 -5.57 -12.02 10.71
CA VAL A 270 -5.63 -11.07 9.59
C VAL A 270 -5.58 -9.60 10.00
N GLN A 271 -5.34 -9.33 11.29
CA GLN A 271 -5.28 -7.99 11.87
C GLN A 271 -6.45 -7.09 11.46
N TYR A 272 -7.67 -7.65 11.46
CA TYR A 272 -8.91 -6.90 11.18
C TYR A 272 -8.90 -6.15 9.82
N HIS A 273 -8.09 -6.62 8.86
CA HIS A 273 -7.99 -6.03 7.53
C HIS A 273 -9.29 -6.24 6.73
N THR A 274 -10.02 -5.16 6.46
CA THR A 274 -11.42 -5.18 5.96
C THR A 274 -11.64 -6.14 4.80
N LEU A 275 -10.87 -6.00 3.72
CA LEU A 275 -11.07 -6.84 2.53
C LEU A 275 -10.67 -8.29 2.77
N THR A 276 -9.65 -8.56 3.59
CA THR A 276 -9.26 -9.93 3.93
C THR A 276 -10.35 -10.63 4.75
N VAL A 277 -10.98 -9.91 5.68
CA VAL A 277 -12.12 -10.41 6.46
C VAL A 277 -13.28 -10.78 5.55
N GLU A 278 -13.65 -9.91 4.62
CA GLU A 278 -14.72 -10.18 3.65
C GLU A 278 -14.41 -11.39 2.77
N LEU A 279 -13.21 -11.42 2.19
CA LEU A 279 -12.80 -12.48 1.27
C LEU A 279 -12.77 -13.84 1.97
N ILE A 280 -12.17 -13.94 3.17
CA ILE A 280 -12.14 -15.21 3.93
C ILE A 280 -13.55 -15.67 4.29
N ALA A 281 -14.42 -14.77 4.74
CA ALA A 281 -15.79 -15.13 5.09
C ALA A 281 -16.54 -15.70 3.87
N LYS A 282 -16.35 -15.10 2.69
CA LYS A 282 -16.90 -15.61 1.42
C LYS A 282 -16.26 -16.94 1.01
N THR A 283 -14.95 -17.13 1.15
CA THR A 283 -14.27 -18.41 0.88
C THR A 283 -14.85 -19.53 1.76
N LEU A 284 -14.99 -19.28 3.06
CA LEU A 284 -15.53 -20.24 4.02
C LEU A 284 -16.99 -20.60 3.74
N ARG A 285 -17.79 -19.63 3.26
CA ARG A 285 -19.17 -19.88 2.81
C ARG A 285 -19.21 -20.82 1.61
N GLU A 286 -18.34 -20.63 0.63
CA GLU A 286 -18.29 -21.45 -0.59
C GLU A 286 -17.72 -22.85 -0.35
N HIS A 287 -16.76 -22.99 0.59
CA HIS A 287 -16.09 -24.25 0.93
C HIS A 287 -16.75 -25.00 2.11
N PHE A 288 -18.06 -24.85 2.29
CA PHE A 288 -18.81 -25.30 3.48
C PHE A 288 -18.62 -26.79 3.89
N LYS A 289 -18.24 -27.67 2.96
CA LYS A 289 -17.99 -29.11 3.24
C LYS A 289 -16.53 -29.48 3.50
N ARG A 290 -15.57 -28.61 3.19
CA ARG A 290 -14.13 -28.96 3.14
C ARG A 290 -13.24 -28.12 4.05
N LEU A 291 -13.70 -26.93 4.44
CA LEU A 291 -12.90 -26.00 5.23
C LEU A 291 -13.69 -25.49 6.43
N SER A 292 -13.19 -25.80 7.62
CA SER A 292 -13.66 -25.25 8.90
C SER A 292 -12.97 -23.93 9.22
N LEU A 293 -13.55 -23.20 10.18
CA LEU A 293 -12.98 -21.94 10.67
C LEU A 293 -11.60 -22.15 11.33
N SER A 294 -11.45 -23.24 12.08
CA SER A 294 -10.17 -23.62 12.70
C SER A 294 -9.12 -23.96 11.65
N GLU A 295 -9.46 -24.77 10.64
CA GLU A 295 -8.52 -25.12 9.57
C GLU A 295 -8.07 -23.88 8.77
N MET A 296 -8.99 -22.96 8.47
CA MET A 296 -8.64 -21.68 7.85
C MET A 296 -7.67 -20.87 8.71
N THR A 297 -7.96 -20.75 10.01
CA THR A 297 -7.11 -20.03 10.97
C THR A 297 -5.70 -20.65 11.01
N ASP A 298 -5.61 -21.98 11.03
CA ASP A 298 -4.34 -22.69 11.00
C ASP A 298 -3.59 -22.51 9.68
N LYS A 299 -4.28 -22.53 8.53
CA LYS A 299 -3.66 -22.24 7.22
C LYS A 299 -3.08 -20.83 7.16
N LEU A 300 -3.79 -19.82 7.67
CA LEU A 300 -3.31 -18.44 7.77
C LEU A 300 -2.11 -18.31 8.71
N ARG A 301 -2.17 -18.99 9.86
CA ARG A 301 -1.07 -19.02 10.84
C ARG A 301 0.18 -19.67 10.26
N ARG A 302 0.02 -20.79 9.56
CA ARG A 302 1.10 -21.55 8.88
C ARG A 302 1.51 -20.98 7.53
N ARG A 303 0.92 -19.84 7.11
CA ARG A 303 1.27 -19.13 5.86
C ARG A 303 1.06 -19.99 4.61
N GLN A 304 0.12 -20.93 4.65
CA GLN A 304 -0.20 -21.84 3.55
C GLN A 304 -1.15 -21.17 2.54
N LEU A 305 -0.83 -19.94 2.13
CA LEU A 305 -1.73 -19.14 1.31
C LEU A 305 -1.85 -19.64 -0.15
N ALA A 306 -0.86 -20.39 -0.63
CA ALA A 306 -0.89 -21.07 -1.92
C ALA A 306 -1.73 -22.37 -1.92
N ASP A 307 -2.37 -22.70 -0.79
CA ASP A 307 -3.22 -23.88 -0.67
C ASP A 307 -4.39 -23.79 -1.66
N PRO A 308 -4.70 -24.88 -2.42
CA PRO A 308 -5.78 -24.88 -3.40
C PRO A 308 -7.14 -24.42 -2.88
N ASP A 309 -7.43 -24.61 -1.59
CA ASP A 309 -8.68 -24.14 -0.98
C ASP A 309 -8.78 -22.60 -0.89
N LEU A 310 -7.66 -21.87 -1.06
CA LEU A 310 -7.56 -20.41 -0.99
C LEU A 310 -7.42 -19.74 -2.37
N GLN A 311 -7.33 -20.52 -3.45
CA GLN A 311 -7.08 -20.05 -4.83
C GLN A 311 -8.38 -19.92 -5.66
N ARG A 312 -9.55 -19.79 -5.04
CA ARG A 312 -10.82 -19.61 -5.79
C ARG A 312 -11.17 -18.14 -5.96
N ARG A 313 -11.61 -17.77 -7.16
CA ARG A 313 -12.03 -16.40 -7.50
C ARG A 313 -13.34 -16.05 -6.80
N ILE A 314 -13.33 -14.94 -6.08
CA ILE A 314 -14.45 -14.42 -5.29
C ILE A 314 -14.76 -13.01 -5.76
N ALA A 315 -16.04 -12.76 -6.08
CA ALA A 315 -16.50 -11.43 -6.45
C ALA A 315 -16.38 -10.41 -5.30
N ILE A 316 -15.76 -9.26 -5.57
CA ILE A 316 -15.71 -8.13 -4.65
C ILE A 316 -17.02 -7.35 -4.78
N HIS A 317 -17.69 -7.03 -3.67
CA HIS A 317 -19.04 -6.44 -3.72
C HIS A 317 -19.09 -5.05 -4.40
N HIS A 318 -17.98 -4.31 -4.42
CA HIS A 318 -17.90 -2.91 -4.87
C HIS A 318 -17.08 -2.69 -6.14
N SER A 319 -16.67 -3.78 -6.78
CA SER A 319 -15.91 -3.81 -8.03
C SER A 319 -16.54 -4.84 -8.98
N ARG A 320 -16.21 -4.76 -10.27
CA ARG A 320 -16.55 -5.82 -11.24
C ARG A 320 -15.55 -6.98 -11.22
N GLU A 321 -14.56 -6.92 -10.35
CA GLU A 321 -13.49 -7.91 -10.24
C GLU A 321 -13.89 -9.13 -9.41
N GLU A 322 -13.47 -10.30 -9.89
CA GLU A 322 -13.36 -11.51 -9.08
C GLU A 322 -11.89 -11.76 -8.76
N VAL A 323 -11.58 -11.91 -7.47
CA VAL A 323 -10.20 -12.10 -7.02
C VAL A 323 -10.08 -13.29 -6.09
N GLU A 324 -8.95 -13.99 -6.17
CA GLU A 324 -8.57 -14.99 -5.19
C GLU A 324 -8.01 -14.26 -3.96
N VAL A 325 -8.30 -14.72 -2.75
CA VAL A 325 -7.83 -14.05 -1.51
C VAL A 325 -6.33 -13.82 -1.55
N TYR A 326 -5.62 -14.84 -2.04
CA TYR A 326 -4.19 -14.82 -2.20
C TYR A 326 -3.73 -13.88 -3.31
N ASN A 327 -4.26 -14.03 -4.52
CA ASN A 327 -3.85 -13.19 -5.64
C ASN A 327 -4.18 -11.72 -5.38
N HIS A 328 -5.27 -11.41 -4.70
CA HIS A 328 -5.59 -10.04 -4.30
C HIS A 328 -4.49 -9.44 -3.40
N LEU A 329 -4.02 -10.19 -2.39
CA LEU A 329 -2.93 -9.74 -1.52
C LEU A 329 -1.63 -9.56 -2.31
N LEU A 330 -1.32 -10.48 -3.24
CA LEU A 330 -0.13 -10.40 -4.08
C LEU A 330 -0.17 -9.21 -5.05
N VAL A 331 -1.30 -8.99 -5.72
CA VAL A 331 -1.52 -7.86 -6.64
C VAL A 331 -1.55 -6.53 -5.88
N THR A 332 -2.12 -6.51 -4.66
CA THR A 332 -2.15 -5.28 -3.86
C THR A 332 -0.77 -4.88 -3.34
N PHE A 333 0.13 -5.84 -3.12
CA PHE A 333 1.47 -5.59 -2.59
C PHE A 333 2.53 -6.18 -3.51
N GLN A 334 2.65 -5.64 -4.72
CA GLN A 334 3.65 -6.07 -5.70
C GLN A 334 5.03 -5.50 -5.40
N CYS A 335 6.01 -6.37 -5.20
CA CYS A 335 7.38 -5.94 -4.90
C CYS A 335 8.16 -5.49 -6.14
N THR A 336 7.61 -5.64 -7.35
CA THR A 336 8.26 -5.28 -8.63
C THR A 336 8.50 -3.78 -8.76
N ASP A 337 7.64 -2.96 -8.18
CA ASP A 337 7.69 -1.50 -8.28
C ASP A 337 8.68 -0.87 -7.30
N LEU A 338 9.34 -1.70 -6.48
CA LEU A 338 10.29 -1.27 -5.46
C LEU A 338 11.72 -1.31 -5.97
N GLY A 339 12.56 -0.41 -5.46
CA GLY A 339 14.01 -0.47 -5.68
C GLY A 339 14.66 -1.68 -5.01
N GLU A 340 15.91 -1.98 -5.36
CA GLU A 340 16.64 -3.11 -4.79
C GLU A 340 16.83 -2.98 -3.27
N ALA A 341 17.20 -1.80 -2.79
CA ALA A 341 17.35 -1.51 -1.36
C ALA A 341 16.02 -1.64 -0.59
N GLU A 342 14.91 -1.19 -1.19
CA GLU A 342 13.57 -1.30 -0.61
C GLU A 342 13.14 -2.77 -0.49
N ARG A 343 13.35 -3.57 -1.54
CA ARG A 343 13.06 -5.02 -1.50
C ARG A 343 13.89 -5.75 -0.46
N LEU A 344 15.19 -5.45 -0.37
CA LEU A 344 16.08 -6.08 0.61
C LEU A 344 15.68 -5.71 2.05
N LEU A 345 15.34 -4.43 2.29
CA LEU A 345 14.86 -3.98 3.58
C LEU A 345 13.55 -4.67 3.97
N LEU A 346 12.57 -4.73 3.06
CA LEU A 346 11.32 -5.44 3.29
C LEU A 346 11.52 -6.93 3.53
N ALA A 347 12.39 -7.59 2.75
CA ALA A 347 12.73 -9.00 2.95
C ALA A 347 13.25 -9.28 4.37
N ARG A 348 14.17 -8.44 4.85
CA ARG A 348 14.73 -8.55 6.20
C ARG A 348 13.69 -8.23 7.28
N MET A 349 12.91 -7.17 7.12
CA MET A 349 11.81 -6.85 8.06
C MET A 349 10.73 -7.94 8.06
N ALA A 350 10.47 -8.59 6.93
CA ALA A 350 9.49 -9.67 6.84
C ALA A 350 9.94 -10.96 7.55
N ALA A 351 11.25 -11.12 7.76
CA ALA A 351 11.84 -12.17 8.59
C ALA A 351 11.85 -11.84 10.10
N LEU A 352 11.38 -10.65 10.52
CA LEU A 352 11.16 -10.31 11.92
C LEU A 352 9.75 -10.72 12.40
N PRO A 353 9.56 -10.98 13.71
CA PRO A 353 8.29 -11.44 14.26
C PRO A 353 7.07 -10.61 13.79
N PRO A 354 5.97 -11.27 13.39
CA PRO A 354 4.77 -10.57 12.95
C PRO A 354 4.19 -9.71 14.08
N GLY A 355 3.72 -8.50 13.74
CA GLY A 355 3.14 -7.56 14.71
C GLY A 355 4.16 -6.79 15.54
N GLY A 356 5.46 -7.00 15.34
CA GLY A 356 6.50 -6.17 15.94
C GLY A 356 6.58 -4.79 15.30
N ALA A 357 6.99 -3.81 16.11
CA ALA A 357 7.37 -2.47 15.69
C ALA A 357 8.81 -2.22 16.17
N TYR A 358 9.64 -1.67 15.29
CA TYR A 358 11.08 -1.60 15.49
C TYR A 358 11.61 -0.20 15.20
N SER A 359 12.58 0.26 15.99
CA SER A 359 13.24 1.54 15.74
C SER A 359 14.28 1.41 14.63
N ALA A 360 14.67 2.54 14.01
CA ALA A 360 15.72 2.52 13.00
C ALA A 360 17.07 2.05 13.57
N GLU A 361 17.35 2.35 14.84
CA GLU A 361 18.56 1.90 15.54
C GLU A 361 18.60 0.39 15.74
N GLU A 362 17.47 -0.22 16.11
CA GLU A 362 17.34 -1.68 16.22
C GLU A 362 17.58 -2.35 14.87
N LEU A 363 16.95 -1.84 13.81
CA LEU A 363 17.10 -2.37 12.46
C LEU A 363 18.53 -2.18 11.94
N GLU A 364 19.17 -1.04 12.22
CA GLU A 364 20.58 -0.79 11.91
C GLU A 364 21.50 -1.83 12.58
N GLU A 365 21.28 -2.09 13.87
CA GLU A 365 22.06 -3.08 14.63
C GLU A 365 21.87 -4.48 14.04
N TRP A 366 20.63 -4.91 13.84
CA TRP A 366 20.33 -6.31 13.47
C TRP A 366 20.59 -6.61 12.00
N PHE A 367 20.46 -5.62 11.13
CA PHE A 367 20.79 -5.78 9.70
C PHE A 367 22.27 -5.56 9.40
N LYS A 368 23.07 -5.24 10.42
CA LYS A 368 24.52 -5.00 10.33
C LYS A 368 24.89 -4.07 9.17
N LEU A 369 24.16 -2.97 9.06
CA LEU A 369 24.31 -2.05 7.92
C LEU A 369 25.67 -1.36 7.96
N GLU A 370 26.26 -1.17 6.78
CA GLU A 370 27.47 -0.38 6.58
C GLU A 370 27.19 1.13 6.74
N PRO A 371 28.18 1.99 7.05
CA PRO A 371 27.97 3.42 7.27
C PRO A 371 27.22 4.16 6.15
N ALA A 372 27.39 3.74 4.89
CA ALA A 372 26.67 4.30 3.76
C ALA A 372 25.19 3.88 3.75
N GLU A 373 24.90 2.62 4.06
CA GLU A 373 23.54 2.07 4.13
C GLU A 373 22.76 2.66 5.31
N ARG A 374 23.41 2.90 6.45
CA ARG A 374 22.81 3.54 7.63
C ARG A 374 22.22 4.91 7.33
N ARG A 375 22.94 5.73 6.54
CA ARG A 375 22.46 7.05 6.12
C ARG A 375 21.21 6.95 5.25
N ALA A 376 21.12 5.92 4.42
CA ALA A 376 19.98 5.68 3.53
C ALA A 376 18.81 4.94 4.20
N LEU A 377 19.03 4.27 5.35
CA LEU A 377 18.00 3.48 6.03
C LEU A 377 16.77 4.31 6.36
N HIS A 378 16.95 5.47 6.99
CA HIS A 378 15.84 6.34 7.38
C HIS A 378 15.03 6.82 6.17
N GLU A 379 15.71 7.20 5.08
CA GLU A 379 15.05 7.62 3.86
C GLU A 379 14.27 6.47 3.21
N THR A 380 14.83 5.25 3.22
CA THR A 380 14.20 4.05 2.69
C THR A 380 12.97 3.64 3.53
N LEU A 381 13.06 3.68 4.86
CA LEU A 381 11.94 3.41 5.76
C LEU A 381 10.79 4.41 5.52
N ARG A 382 11.11 5.70 5.40
CA ARG A 382 10.12 6.74 5.11
C ARG A 382 9.55 6.64 3.70
N ALA A 383 10.34 6.20 2.71
CA ALA A 383 9.85 5.94 1.36
C ALA A 383 8.85 4.78 1.35
N LEU A 384 9.17 3.66 2.03
CA LEU A 384 8.28 2.53 2.18
C LEU A 384 7.01 2.87 2.97
N GLU A 385 7.12 3.70 4.01
CA GLU A 385 5.96 4.23 4.75
C GLU A 385 5.06 5.08 3.83
N ARG A 386 5.63 6.01 3.06
CA ARG A 386 4.87 6.85 2.12
C ARG A 386 4.17 6.02 1.05
N LYS A 387 4.83 4.96 0.56
CA LYS A 387 4.27 3.99 -0.40
C LYS A 387 3.25 3.03 0.25
N GLY A 388 3.04 3.10 1.56
CA GLY A 388 2.05 2.29 2.28
C GLY A 388 2.47 0.85 2.57
N TRP A 389 3.77 0.54 2.54
CA TRP A 389 4.31 -0.78 2.89
C TRP A 389 4.58 -0.92 4.38
N LEU A 390 4.97 0.17 5.04
CA LEU A 390 5.24 0.23 6.48
C LEU A 390 4.26 1.17 7.18
N ASN A 391 4.00 0.89 8.45
CA ASN A 391 3.34 1.84 9.34
C ASN A 391 4.39 2.46 10.25
N GLY A 392 4.56 3.79 10.16
CA GLY A 392 5.32 4.57 11.13
C GLY A 392 4.43 5.04 12.27
N SER A 393 5.00 5.08 13.47
CA SER A 393 4.43 5.71 14.66
C SER A 393 5.10 7.04 14.96
N ASP A 394 4.44 7.88 15.75
CA ASP A 394 5.00 9.16 16.19
C ASP A 394 6.27 8.98 17.04
N ASP A 395 6.39 7.84 17.73
CA ASP A 395 7.56 7.44 18.52
C ASP A 395 8.74 6.94 17.66
N GLY A 396 8.64 7.02 16.33
CA GLY A 396 9.72 6.62 15.41
C GLY A 396 9.85 5.12 15.16
N LEU A 397 8.89 4.31 15.62
CA LEU A 397 8.85 2.87 15.35
C LEU A 397 8.18 2.57 14.01
N PHE A 398 8.71 1.60 13.29
CA PHE A 398 8.18 1.08 12.03
C PHE A 398 7.70 -0.35 12.20
N SER A 399 6.52 -0.64 11.67
CA SER A 399 5.95 -2.01 11.65
C SER A 399 5.56 -2.41 10.23
N LEU A 400 5.75 -3.70 9.93
CA LEU A 400 5.27 -4.32 8.70
C LEU A 400 3.98 -5.06 9.01
N HIS A 401 2.89 -4.67 8.34
CA HIS A 401 1.59 -5.30 8.55
C HIS A 401 1.64 -6.79 8.14
N ARG A 402 0.99 -7.66 8.90
CA ARG A 402 1.14 -9.13 8.74
C ARG A 402 0.79 -9.66 7.34
N MET A 403 -0.22 -9.08 6.71
CA MET A 403 -0.60 -9.43 5.32
C MET A 403 0.45 -8.97 4.30
N VAL A 404 1.06 -7.80 4.52
CA VAL A 404 2.15 -7.31 3.68
C VAL A 404 3.37 -8.19 3.86
N GLN A 405 3.68 -8.56 5.10
CA GLN A 405 4.75 -9.51 5.42
C GLN A 405 4.58 -10.84 4.63
N GLN A 406 3.36 -11.39 4.59
CA GLN A 406 3.11 -12.63 3.83
C GLN A 406 3.30 -12.44 2.32
N ALA A 407 2.81 -11.34 1.75
CA ALA A 407 3.00 -11.03 0.33
C ALA A 407 4.49 -10.87 -0.03
N VAL A 408 5.24 -10.15 0.81
CA VAL A 408 6.70 -9.94 0.66
C VAL A 408 7.44 -11.28 0.69
N LEU A 409 7.18 -12.13 1.68
CA LEU A 409 7.88 -13.41 1.80
C LEU A 409 7.57 -14.34 0.64
N TYR A 410 6.34 -14.33 0.12
CA TYR A 410 6.01 -15.17 -1.02
C TYR A 410 6.67 -14.70 -2.32
N GLN A 411 6.69 -13.39 -2.56
CA GLN A 411 7.23 -12.81 -3.80
C GLN A 411 8.75 -12.78 -3.81
N LEU A 412 9.37 -12.40 -2.68
CA LEU A 412 10.82 -12.25 -2.60
C LEU A 412 11.53 -13.54 -2.21
N ARG A 413 10.86 -14.46 -1.49
CA ARG A 413 11.42 -15.72 -0.96
C ARG A 413 12.86 -15.55 -0.47
N PRO A 414 13.08 -14.74 0.57
CA PRO A 414 14.43 -14.34 0.94
C PRO A 414 15.26 -15.55 1.35
N GLY A 415 16.35 -15.74 0.61
CA GLY A 415 17.35 -16.77 0.91
C GLY A 415 18.28 -16.40 2.06
N GLU A 416 19.22 -17.29 2.38
CA GLU A 416 20.16 -17.08 3.47
C GLU A 416 21.03 -15.85 3.25
N ALA A 417 21.46 -15.55 2.01
CA ALA A 417 22.27 -14.37 1.74
C ALA A 417 21.55 -13.05 2.10
N ALA A 418 20.23 -12.96 1.89
CA ALA A 418 19.46 -11.78 2.24
C ALA A 418 19.29 -11.65 3.77
N LEU A 419 19.14 -12.79 4.46
CA LEU A 419 18.89 -12.89 5.89
C LEU A 419 20.15 -13.11 6.74
N GLN A 420 21.33 -13.20 6.13
CA GLN A 420 22.58 -13.49 6.82
C GLN A 420 22.85 -12.53 8.00
N PRO A 421 22.68 -11.20 7.87
CA PRO A 421 22.87 -10.30 9.01
C PRO A 421 21.95 -10.62 10.19
N LEU A 422 20.70 -11.00 9.90
CA LEU A 422 19.73 -11.38 10.92
C LEU A 422 20.07 -12.71 11.57
N LEU A 423 20.46 -13.71 10.78
CA LEU A 423 20.93 -14.99 11.30
C LEU A 423 22.08 -14.78 12.28
N GLU A 424 23.07 -13.98 11.91
CA GLU A 424 24.22 -13.69 12.77
C GLU A 424 23.82 -12.89 14.02
N ALA A 425 23.04 -11.81 13.85
CA ALA A 425 22.60 -10.96 14.95
C ALA A 425 21.81 -11.77 15.98
N PHE A 426 20.80 -12.54 15.56
CA PHE A 426 19.98 -13.30 16.49
C PHE A 426 20.70 -14.53 17.06
N THR A 427 21.62 -15.15 16.32
CA THR A 427 22.52 -16.18 16.89
C THR A 427 23.36 -15.63 18.03
N GLN A 428 23.85 -14.39 17.91
CA GLN A 428 24.59 -13.70 18.96
C GLN A 428 23.69 -13.28 20.13
N LYS A 429 22.49 -12.74 19.86
CA LYS A 429 21.53 -12.34 20.91
C LYS A 429 21.07 -13.52 21.78
N ILE A 430 21.06 -14.74 21.22
CA ILE A 430 20.71 -15.98 21.95
C ILE A 430 21.94 -16.81 22.34
N ALA A 431 23.14 -16.28 22.13
CA ALA A 431 24.35 -16.93 22.60
C ALA A 431 24.39 -16.94 24.13
N PHE A 432 25.02 -17.97 24.69
CA PHE A 432 25.12 -18.17 26.12
C PHE A 432 26.53 -18.64 26.47
N ASN A 433 26.91 -18.38 27.70
CA ASN A 433 28.16 -18.80 28.34
C ASN A 433 27.88 -19.29 29.76
N VAL A 434 28.93 -19.72 30.45
CA VAL A 434 28.83 -20.14 31.85
C VAL A 434 28.35 -18.95 32.69
N GLY A 435 27.24 -19.13 33.42
CA GLY A 435 26.63 -18.08 34.24
C GLY A 435 25.60 -17.20 33.51
N THR A 436 25.27 -17.50 32.25
CA THR A 436 24.21 -16.78 31.52
C THR A 436 22.85 -16.93 32.21
N ASN A 437 22.15 -15.82 32.40
CA ASN A 437 20.75 -15.81 32.83
C ASN A 437 19.83 -16.06 31.62
N PHE A 438 19.41 -17.31 31.43
CA PHE A 438 18.57 -17.74 30.31
C PHE A 438 17.24 -16.99 30.20
N ALA A 439 16.66 -16.52 31.30
CA ALA A 439 15.40 -15.79 31.27
C ALA A 439 15.47 -14.53 30.40
N GLN A 440 16.63 -13.88 30.31
CA GLN A 440 16.84 -12.71 29.45
C GLN A 440 16.91 -13.06 27.96
N LEU A 441 17.16 -14.32 27.61
CA LEU A 441 17.23 -14.80 26.23
C LEU A 441 15.85 -15.17 25.68
N PHE A 442 14.85 -15.42 26.54
CA PHE A 442 13.53 -15.88 26.12
C PHE A 442 12.80 -14.89 25.22
N ARG A 443 13.04 -13.58 25.40
CA ARG A 443 12.50 -12.52 24.51
C ARG A 443 12.96 -12.64 23.05
N TRP A 444 14.06 -13.34 22.79
CA TRP A 444 14.63 -13.51 21.45
C TRP A 444 14.18 -14.81 20.77
N ILE A 445 13.51 -15.72 21.51
CA ILE A 445 12.96 -16.96 20.95
C ILE A 445 12.07 -16.68 19.73
N PRO A 446 11.09 -15.74 19.77
CA PRO A 446 10.21 -15.50 18.64
C PRO A 446 10.94 -15.05 17.37
N PHE A 447 12.06 -14.35 17.52
CA PHE A 447 12.88 -13.91 16.39
C PHE A 447 13.60 -15.09 15.74
N GLY A 448 14.27 -15.91 16.55
CA GLY A 448 14.96 -17.11 16.06
C GLY A 448 14.01 -18.09 15.39
N GLU A 449 12.86 -18.38 16.01
CA GLU A 449 11.84 -19.27 15.43
C GLU A 449 11.32 -18.74 14.09
N HIS A 450 10.97 -17.46 14.05
CA HIS A 450 10.38 -16.87 12.86
C HIS A 450 11.38 -16.74 11.69
N ILE A 451 12.65 -16.42 11.96
CA ILE A 451 13.71 -16.44 10.92
C ILE A 451 13.87 -17.84 10.32
N LEU A 452 13.87 -18.89 11.15
CA LEU A 452 13.94 -20.27 10.66
C LEU A 452 12.72 -20.67 9.85
N ASP A 453 11.52 -20.23 10.27
CA ASP A 453 10.26 -20.57 9.62
C ASP A 453 10.14 -19.95 8.22
N VAL A 454 10.68 -18.74 8.01
CA VAL A 454 10.64 -18.07 6.69
C VAL A 454 11.73 -18.51 5.71
N LEU A 455 12.82 -19.09 6.21
CA LEU A 455 13.90 -19.59 5.37
C LEU A 455 13.43 -20.80 4.55
N PRO A 456 13.70 -20.84 3.22
CA PRO A 456 13.43 -22.01 2.40
C PRO A 456 14.13 -23.26 2.94
N GLU A 457 13.49 -24.44 2.83
CA GLU A 457 14.00 -25.68 3.45
C GLU A 457 15.38 -26.09 2.94
N GLU A 458 15.66 -25.83 1.66
CA GLU A 458 16.95 -26.07 1.03
C GLU A 458 18.08 -25.25 1.67
N GLU A 459 17.77 -24.06 2.17
CA GLU A 459 18.74 -23.14 2.77
C GLU A 459 19.02 -23.47 4.24
N ARG A 460 18.13 -24.21 4.90
CA ARG A 460 18.29 -24.63 6.31
C ARG A 460 19.47 -25.59 6.53
N LYS A 461 20.07 -26.10 5.46
CA LYS A 461 21.24 -27.00 5.49
C LYS A 461 22.57 -26.24 5.58
N ARG A 462 22.55 -24.90 5.58
CA ARG A 462 23.76 -24.08 5.72
C ARG A 462 24.22 -24.03 7.17
N LYS A 463 25.54 -23.91 7.35
CA LYS A 463 26.17 -23.88 8.69
C LYS A 463 25.64 -22.74 9.58
N ALA A 464 25.51 -21.53 9.03
CA ALA A 464 25.00 -20.38 9.78
C ALA A 464 23.59 -20.64 10.37
N VAL A 465 22.75 -21.37 9.64
CA VAL A 465 21.40 -21.74 10.11
C VAL A 465 21.47 -22.78 11.22
N SER A 466 22.39 -23.76 11.13
CA SER A 466 22.56 -24.77 12.18
C SER A 466 23.05 -24.19 13.52
N ASP A 467 23.86 -23.13 13.49
CA ASP A 467 24.32 -22.46 14.72
C ASP A 467 23.15 -21.78 15.44
N LEU A 468 22.26 -21.10 14.69
CA LEU A 468 21.02 -20.53 15.22
C LEU A 468 20.10 -21.62 15.79
N MET A 469 19.87 -22.71 15.03
CA MET A 469 19.03 -23.84 15.46
C MET A 469 19.53 -24.45 16.77
N ASN A 470 20.84 -24.68 16.90
CA ASN A 470 21.41 -25.23 18.12
C ASN A 470 21.22 -24.30 19.32
N ASN A 471 21.54 -23.01 19.18
CA ASN A 471 21.42 -22.09 20.30
C ASN A 471 19.95 -21.91 20.71
N LEU A 472 19.05 -21.78 19.73
CA LEU A 472 17.62 -21.68 19.97
C LEU A 472 17.07 -22.94 20.64
N GLY A 473 17.50 -24.13 20.20
CA GLY A 473 17.10 -25.40 20.83
C GLY A 473 17.48 -25.47 22.31
N ILE A 474 18.64 -24.96 22.68
CA ILE A 474 19.08 -24.91 24.09
C ILE A 474 18.24 -23.91 24.88
N VAL A 475 18.04 -22.70 24.35
CA VAL A 475 17.22 -21.69 25.02
C VAL A 475 15.76 -22.17 25.17
N LEU A 476 15.22 -22.89 24.19
CA LEU A 476 13.89 -23.50 24.26
C LEU A 476 13.81 -24.60 25.32
N LYS A 477 14.84 -25.45 25.46
CA LYS A 477 14.92 -26.44 26.54
C LYS A 477 14.86 -25.74 27.91
N GLU A 478 15.66 -24.69 28.11
CA GLU A 478 15.65 -23.92 29.37
C GLU A 478 14.32 -23.18 29.60
N ALA A 479 13.58 -22.86 28.53
CA ALA A 479 12.21 -22.33 28.58
C ALA A 479 11.12 -23.42 28.76
N GLY A 480 11.49 -24.69 28.93
CA GLY A 480 10.56 -25.81 29.11
C GLY A 480 9.87 -26.30 27.82
N ARG A 481 10.31 -25.86 26.64
CA ARG A 481 9.75 -26.25 25.34
C ARG A 481 10.53 -27.41 24.72
N TYR A 482 10.52 -28.55 25.39
CA TYR A 482 11.37 -29.72 25.07
C TYR A 482 11.16 -30.29 23.66
N GLU A 483 9.91 -30.40 23.20
CA GLU A 483 9.59 -30.94 21.87
C GLU A 483 10.24 -30.12 20.75
N ARG A 484 10.04 -28.81 20.77
CA ARG A 484 10.61 -27.92 19.76
C ARG A 484 12.14 -27.86 19.88
N ALA A 485 12.67 -27.88 21.11
CA ALA A 485 14.11 -27.95 21.36
C ALA A 485 14.76 -29.18 20.71
N ARG A 486 14.14 -30.35 20.88
CA ARG A 486 14.61 -31.62 20.30
C ARG A 486 14.68 -31.54 18.78
N VAL A 487 13.60 -31.10 18.13
CA VAL A 487 13.54 -30.97 16.67
C VAL A 487 14.67 -30.08 16.13
N LEU A 488 14.89 -28.91 16.74
CA LEU A 488 15.93 -27.99 16.26
C LEU A 488 17.35 -28.54 16.51
N LEU A 489 17.59 -29.22 17.63
CA LEU A 489 18.88 -29.84 17.93
C LEU A 489 19.19 -31.03 17.00
N GLU A 490 18.20 -31.85 16.65
CA GLU A 490 18.34 -32.93 15.68
C GLU A 490 18.68 -32.37 14.28
N GLN A 491 17.99 -31.31 13.85
CA GLN A 491 18.27 -30.63 12.57
C GLN A 491 19.68 -30.03 12.54
N ALA A 492 20.10 -29.33 13.59
CA ALA A 492 21.45 -28.79 13.70
C ALA A 492 22.52 -29.89 13.67
N LEU A 493 22.30 -30.98 14.41
CA LEU A 493 23.20 -32.13 14.44
C LEU A 493 23.35 -32.76 13.05
N ALA A 494 22.27 -32.94 12.29
CA ALA A 494 22.33 -33.50 10.94
C ALA A 494 23.19 -32.65 9.99
N VAL A 495 23.09 -31.31 10.08
CA VAL A 495 23.92 -30.39 9.30
C VAL A 495 25.39 -30.46 9.72
N TRP A 496 25.66 -30.41 11.03
CA TRP A 496 27.03 -30.47 11.56
C TRP A 496 27.72 -31.82 11.28
N LEU A 497 26.99 -32.93 11.36
CA LEU A 497 27.53 -34.25 10.98
C LEU A 497 28.01 -34.26 9.53
N LYS A 498 27.20 -33.70 8.62
CA LYS A 498 27.54 -33.65 7.18
C LYS A 498 28.67 -32.68 6.87
N THR A 499 28.74 -31.54 7.56
CA THR A 499 29.65 -30.43 7.23
C THR A 499 30.97 -30.46 8.00
N LEU A 500 30.96 -30.98 9.23
CA LEU A 500 32.10 -30.96 10.15
C LEU A 500 32.65 -32.37 10.44
N GLY A 501 31.86 -33.43 10.19
CA GLY A 501 32.23 -34.82 10.47
C GLY A 501 31.92 -35.26 11.91
N GLU A 502 31.98 -36.57 12.17
CA GLU A 502 31.54 -37.17 13.43
C GLU A 502 32.41 -36.80 14.64
N GLU A 503 33.71 -36.57 14.43
CA GLU A 503 34.68 -36.29 15.50
C GLU A 503 34.64 -34.82 15.96
N HIS A 504 33.85 -33.97 15.31
CA HIS A 504 33.82 -32.54 15.63
C HIS A 504 33.19 -32.30 17.02
N PRO A 505 33.79 -31.43 17.88
CA PRO A 505 33.26 -31.18 19.24
C PRO A 505 31.79 -30.76 19.27
N TYR A 506 31.32 -29.98 18.29
CA TYR A 506 29.92 -29.55 18.21
C TYR A 506 28.94 -30.72 18.00
N VAL A 507 29.35 -31.76 17.25
CA VAL A 507 28.54 -32.96 17.04
C VAL A 507 28.39 -33.73 18.36
N ALA A 508 29.50 -33.94 19.08
CA ALA A 508 29.48 -34.59 20.38
C ALA A 508 28.62 -33.83 21.41
N MET A 509 28.72 -32.49 21.42
CA MET A 509 27.90 -31.65 22.30
C MET A 509 26.41 -31.71 21.97
N ALA A 510 26.04 -31.68 20.68
CA ALA A 510 24.65 -31.78 20.25
C ALA A 510 24.04 -33.14 20.61
N ARG A 511 24.76 -34.26 20.40
CA ARG A 511 24.33 -35.61 20.81
C ARG A 511 24.05 -35.68 22.33
N LYS A 512 25.00 -35.20 23.15
CA LYS A 512 24.82 -35.15 24.61
C LYS A 512 23.59 -34.35 25.05
N ARG A 513 23.27 -33.26 24.34
CA ARG A 513 22.07 -32.45 24.63
C ARG A 513 20.79 -33.18 24.27
N LEU A 514 20.76 -33.91 23.16
CA LEU A 514 19.62 -34.73 22.77
C LEU A 514 19.39 -35.89 23.74
N GLU A 515 20.45 -36.54 24.20
CA GLU A 515 20.38 -37.56 25.25
C GLU A 515 19.77 -37.02 26.54
N ALA A 516 20.15 -35.80 26.95
CA ALA A 516 19.58 -35.15 28.13
C ALA A 516 18.10 -34.79 27.99
N LEU A 517 17.58 -34.63 26.77
CA LEU A 517 16.15 -34.41 26.50
C LEU A 517 15.34 -35.71 26.53
N GLY A 518 15.93 -36.84 26.12
CA GLY A 518 15.28 -38.15 26.10
C GLY A 518 15.07 -38.80 27.48
N GLY A 519 15.55 -38.18 28.57
CA GLY A 519 15.31 -38.62 29.95
C GLY A 519 14.25 -37.82 30.69
N ALA A 520 13.51 -36.94 30.00
CA ALA A 520 12.53 -36.02 30.58
C ALA A 520 11.06 -36.40 30.35
N ASP A 521 10.79 -37.63 29.88
CA ASP A 521 9.45 -38.20 29.64
C ASP A 521 8.74 -38.66 30.91
#